data_AF-N0B0J8-F1
#
_entry.id   AF-N0B0J8-F1
#
_cell.length_a   1.000
_cell.length_b   1.000
_cell.length_c   1.000
_cell.angle_alpha   90.00
_cell.angle_beta   90.00
_cell.angle_gamma   90.00
#
_symmetry.space_group_name_H-M   'P 1'
#
loop_
_entity.id
_entity.type
_entity.pdbx_description
1 polymer ?
#
loop_
_entity_poly.entity_id
_entity_poly.type
_entity_poly.pdbx_seq_one_letter_code
_entity_poly.pdbx_strand_id
1 'polypeptide(L)' 'MHHTNSYASLQPATNRVKLPEFTTVDAALYCQINDYVRAQFNVTNLFNENYIVSADSNDNLLPGATRTFLVSLTLSF' A
#
# COMPACT_ATOMS: atom_id res chain seq x y z
N MET A 1 1.07 -0.07 -6.71
CA MET A 1 -0.35 0.02 -7.09
C MET A 1 -0.61 1.39 -7.70
N HIS A 2 -1.36 1.47 -8.80
CA HIS A 2 -1.82 2.75 -9.36
C HIS A 2 -3.34 2.84 -9.19
N HIS A 3 -3.83 3.95 -8.63
CA HIS A 3 -5.24 4.22 -8.45
C HIS A 3 -5.57 5.59 -9.03
N THR A 4 -6.58 5.65 -9.88
CA THR A 4 -7.06 6.90 -10.49
C THR A 4 -8.06 7.60 -9.57
N ASN A 5 -8.32 8.88 -9.81
CA ASN A 5 -9.29 9.64 -9.03
C ASN A 5 -10.65 8.94 -8.93
N SER A 6 -11.25 9.01 -7.74
CA SER A 6 -12.59 8.49 -7.47
C SER A 6 -13.37 9.42 -6.54
N TYR A 7 -14.65 9.13 -6.28
CA TYR A 7 -15.47 9.87 -5.33
C TYR A 7 -15.84 8.97 -4.16
N ALA A 8 -15.85 9.52 -2.95
CA ALA A 8 -16.18 8.80 -1.72
C ALA A 8 -17.64 8.34 -1.66
N SER A 9 -18.57 9.20 -2.11
CA SER A 9 -19.99 8.88 -2.31
C SER A 9 -20.56 9.72 -3.45
N LEU A 10 -21.55 9.18 -4.15
CA LEU A 10 -22.30 9.89 -5.19
C LEU A 10 -23.51 10.65 -4.65
N GLN A 11 -23.92 10.37 -3.40
CA GLN A 11 -25.14 10.87 -2.75
C GLN A 11 -24.81 11.51 -1.38
N PRO A 12 -25.40 12.67 -1.05
CA PRO A 12 -26.19 13.55 -1.92
C PRO A 12 -25.31 14.21 -2.99
N ALA A 13 -25.88 14.54 -4.16
CA ALA A 13 -25.13 15.11 -5.28
C ALA A 13 -24.46 16.47 -4.97
N THR A 14 -24.91 17.16 -3.91
CA THR A 14 -24.44 18.48 -3.49
C THR A 14 -23.17 18.46 -2.65
N ASN A 15 -22.78 17.31 -2.10
CA ASN A 15 -21.58 17.19 -1.27
C ASN A 15 -20.85 15.91 -1.63
N ARG A 16 -19.95 15.98 -2.62
CA ARG A 16 -19.15 14.83 -3.07
C ARG A 16 -17.70 15.05 -2.66
N VAL A 17 -17.14 14.12 -1.89
CA VAL A 17 -15.71 14.14 -1.57
C VAL A 17 -14.95 13.39 -2.66
N LYS A 18 -13.94 14.04 -3.27
CA LYS A 18 -13.06 13.41 -4.26
C LYS A 18 -11.89 12.75 -3.54
N LEU A 19 -11.66 11.48 -3.84
CA LEU A 19 -10.44 10.77 -3.46
C LEU A 19 -9.39 11.01 -4.55
N PRO A 20 -8.25 11.63 -4.20
CA PRO A 20 -7.19 11.87 -5.16
C PRO A 20 -6.59 10.55 -5.65
N GLU A 21 -6.14 10.56 -6.90
CA GLU A 21 -5.28 9.50 -7.41
C GLU A 21 -4.01 9.38 -6.58
N PHE A 22 -3.51 8.16 -6.48
CA PHE A 22 -2.26 7.87 -5.80
C PHE A 22 -1.55 6.73 -6.49
N THR A 23 -0.24 6.68 -6.30
CA THR A 23 0.56 5.55 -6.76
C THR A 23 1.51 5.13 -5.65
N THR A 24 1.42 3.88 -5.24
CA THR A 24 2.40 3.26 -4.34
C THR A 24 3.34 2.38 -5.13
N VAL A 25 4.58 2.30 -4.68
CA VAL A 25 5.60 1.40 -5.24
C VAL A 25 6.05 0.45 -4.15
N ASP A 26 6.04 -0.83 -4.46
CA ASP A 26 6.53 -1.88 -3.57
C ASP A 26 7.78 -2.50 -4.20
N ALA A 27 8.73 -2.88 -3.35
CA ALA A 27 9.99 -3.46 -3.78
C ALA A 27 10.38 -4.64 -2.89
N ALA A 28 11.10 -5.60 -3.48
CA ALA A 28 11.60 -6.76 -2.77
C ALA A 28 13.04 -7.07 -3.20
N LEU A 29 13.88 -7.42 -2.24
CA LEU A 29 15.24 -7.88 -2.43
C LEU A 29 15.37 -9.30 -1.89
N TYR A 30 15.96 -10.18 -2.69
CA TYR A 30 16.18 -11.59 -2.37
C TYR A 30 17.68 -11.87 -2.35
N CYS A 31 18.16 -12.52 -1.29
CA CYS A 31 19.56 -12.87 -1.15
C CYS A 31 19.69 -14.32 -0.66
N GLN A 32 20.48 -15.13 -1.37
CA GLN A 32 20.90 -16.43 -0.89
C GLN A 32 22.22 -16.26 -0.14
N ILE A 33 22.21 -16.51 1.17
CA ILE A 33 23.41 -16.36 2.01
C ILE A 33 24.29 -17.61 1.86
N ASN A 34 23.67 -18.80 1.86
CA ASN A 34 24.30 -20.09 1.57
C ASN A 34 23.23 -21.09 1.09
N ASP A 35 23.58 -22.37 0.95
CA ASP A 35 22.67 -23.42 0.45
C ASP A 35 21.45 -23.68 1.36
N TYR A 36 21.58 -23.32 2.64
CA TYR A 36 20.57 -23.58 3.67
C TYR A 36 19.84 -22.31 4.11
N VAL A 37 20.37 -21.12 3.82
CA VAL A 37 19.87 -19.84 4.36
C VAL A 37 19.57 -18.86 3.25
N ARG A 38 18.32 -18.38 3.23
CA ARG A 38 17.84 -17.32 2.33
C ARG A 38 17.29 -16.16 3.14
N ALA A 39 17.61 -14.95 2.72
CA ALA A 39 17.08 -13.72 3.27
C ALA A 39 16.23 -13.00 2.23
N GLN A 40 15.16 -12.38 2.69
CA GLN A 40 14.29 -11.55 1.88
C GLN A 40 14.01 -10.25 2.62
N PHE A 41 13.99 -9.15 1.88
CA PHE A 41 13.57 -7.86 2.37
C PHE A 41 12.49 -7.30 1.46
N ASN A 42 11.33 -7.03 2.01
CA ASN A 42 10.20 -6.47 1.30
C ASN A 42 9.88 -5.11 1.91
N VAL A 43 9.63 -4.13 1.05
CA VAL A 43 9.15 -2.81 1.43
C VAL A 43 7.90 -2.51 0.63
N THR A 44 6.82 -2.18 1.34
CA THR A 44 5.59 -1.69 0.72
C THR A 44 5.50 -0.19 0.90
N ASN A 45 4.92 0.49 -0.08
CA ASN A 45 4.82 1.94 -0.10
C ASN A 45 6.20 2.61 0.11
N LEU A 46 7.16 2.26 -0.76
CA LEU A 46 8.57 2.67 -0.71
C LEU A 46 8.74 4.18 -0.51
N PHE A 47 7.93 4.99 -1.18
CA PHE A 47 7.97 6.45 -1.11
C PHE A 47 7.15 7.03 0.06
N ASN A 48 6.48 6.20 0.86
CA ASN A 48 5.65 6.59 1.99
C ASN A 48 4.57 7.61 1.61
N GLU A 49 3.86 7.30 0.53
CA GLU A 49 2.71 8.04 0.08
C GLU A 49 1.58 7.95 1.10
N ASN A 50 0.92 9.07 1.39
CA ASN A 50 -0.28 9.09 2.22
C ASN A 50 -1.49 9.12 1.29
N TYR A 51 -2.35 8.10 1.37
CA TYR A 51 -3.46 7.93 0.44
C TYR A 51 -4.69 7.36 1.13
N ILE A 52 -5.84 7.48 0.47
CA ILE A 52 -7.10 6.87 0.89
C ILE A 52 -7.37 5.69 -0.04
N VAL A 53 -7.46 4.47 0.51
CA VAL A 53 -7.72 3.24 -0.25
C VAL A 53 -9.14 3.20 -0.79
N SER A 54 -10.08 3.62 0.06
CA SER A 54 -11.51 3.59 -0.24
C SER A 54 -12.26 4.46 0.74
N ALA A 55 -13.53 4.71 0.46
CA ALA A 55 -14.44 5.35 1.38
C ALA A 55 -15.81 4.69 1.24
N ASP A 56 -16.53 4.58 2.34
CA ASP A 56 -17.92 4.10 2.35
C ASP A 56 -18.91 5.27 2.35
N SER A 57 -18.49 6.42 2.87
CA SER A 57 -19.23 7.68 2.82
C SER A 57 -18.25 8.86 2.80
N ASN A 58 -18.76 10.08 2.64
CA ASN A 58 -17.93 11.29 2.65
C ASN A 58 -17.17 11.50 3.97
N ASP A 59 -17.68 10.96 5.07
CA ASP A 59 -17.11 11.14 6.42
C ASP A 59 -16.40 9.88 6.92
N ASN A 60 -16.43 8.79 6.15
CA ASN A 60 -15.81 7.52 6.49
C ASN A 60 -14.77 7.13 5.42
N LEU A 61 -13.57 7.68 5.57
CA LEU A 61 -12.43 7.49 4.69
C LEU A 61 -11.50 6.43 5.27
N LEU A 62 -11.16 5.41 4.48
CA LEU A 62 -10.22 4.37 4.89
C LEU A 62 -8.79 4.74 4.44
N PRO A 63 -7.92 5.16 5.37
CA PRO A 63 -6.53 5.44 5.03
C PRO A 63 -5.82 4.18 4.54
N GLY A 64 -4.95 4.36 3.55
CA GLY A 64 -4.06 3.32 3.07
C GLY A 64 -2.96 2.98 4.08
N ALA A 65 -2.32 1.84 3.88
CA ALA A 65 -1.20 1.42 4.72
C ALA A 65 -0.01 2.38 4.56
N THR A 66 0.58 2.76 5.69
CA THR A 66 1.86 3.46 5.73
C THR A 66 3.00 2.54 5.26
N ARG A 67 4.19 3.12 5.03
CA ARG A 67 5.35 2.33 4.62
C ARG A 67 5.65 1.22 5.62
N THR A 68 5.69 -0.01 5.12
CA THR A 68 5.95 -1.21 5.93
C THR A 68 7.20 -1.89 5.42
N PHE A 69 8.01 -2.39 6.36
CA PHE A 69 9.21 -3.15 6.09
C PHE A 69 9.05 -4.57 6.65
N LEU A 70 9.36 -5.57 5.84
CA LEU A 70 9.32 -6.97 6.24
C LEU A 70 10.65 -7.63 5.87
N VAL A 71 11.35 -8.11 6.90
CA VAL A 71 12.54 -8.94 6.76
C VAL A 71 12.14 -10.38 7.03
N SER A 72 12.57 -11.30 6.18
CA SER A 72 12.33 -12.73 6.37
C SER A 72 13.62 -13.51 6.20
N LEU A 73 13.82 -14.49 7.06
CA LEU A 73 14.90 -15.46 6.97
C LEU A 73 14.30 -16.85 6.84
N THR A 74 14.73 -17.61 5.84
CA THR A 74 14.28 -18.97 5.59
C THR A 74 15.48 -19.90 5.74
N LEU A 75 15.34 -20.88 6.65
CA LEU A 75 16.30 -21.96 6.84
C LEU A 75 15.74 -23.23 6.20
N SER A 76 16.54 -23.90 5.39
CA SER A 76 16.22 -25.19 4.76
C SER A 76 17.26 -26.20 5.23
N PHE A 77 16.84 -27.36 5.70
CA PHE A 77 17.71 -28.44 6.21
C PHE A 77 17.44 -29.74 5.46
#